data_AF-A0A6M0ANC5-F1
#
_entry.id   AF-A0A6M0ANC5-F1
#
_cell.length_a   1.000
_cell.length_b   1.000
_cell.length_c   1.000
_cell.angle_alpha   90.00
_cell.angle_beta   90.00
_cell.angle_gamma   90.00
#
_symmetry.space_group_name_H-M   'P 1'
#
loop_
_entity.id
_entity.type
_entity.pdbx_description
1 polymer ?
#
loop_
_entity_poly.entity_id
_entity_poly.type
_entity_poly.pdbx_seq_one_letter_code
_entity_poly.pdbx_strand_id
1 'polypeptide(L)' 'MSSVHLVHSSPQISRTAAVFDWNRFHTMPIVGILRGYGFDQLKALLPQYVAAGLSTIEITMNTPDAEQLIRWASM' A
#
# COMPACT_ATOMS: atom_id res chain seq x y z
N MET A 1 31.96 14.67 -41.15
CA MET A 1 32.01 13.86 -39.92
C MET A 1 30.65 13.96 -39.24
N SER A 2 29.75 13.03 -39.52
CA SER A 2 28.40 12.99 -38.92
C SER A 2 28.45 12.15 -37.64
N SER A 3 28.23 12.78 -36.49
CA SER A 3 28.01 12.05 -35.23
C SER A 3 26.51 11.80 -35.06
N VAL A 4 26.13 10.52 -35.16
CA VAL A 4 24.80 10.01 -34.82
C VAL A 4 24.72 9.91 -33.30
N HIS A 5 23.92 10.75 -32.67
CA HIS A 5 23.53 10.58 -31.27
C HIS A 5 22.49 9.46 -31.18
N LEU A 6 22.93 8.27 -30.78
CA LEU A 6 22.05 7.17 -30.37
C LEU A 6 21.43 7.50 -29.01
N VAL A 7 20.18 7.97 -29.02
CA VAL A 7 19.38 8.13 -27.80
C VAL A 7 18.82 6.76 -27.44
N HIS A 8 19.40 6.09 -26.44
CA HIS A 8 18.82 4.88 -25.85
C HIS A 8 17.67 5.33 -24.92
N SER A 9 16.45 5.35 -25.44
CA SER A 9 15.24 5.60 -24.66
C SER A 9 14.95 4.40 -23.76
N SER A 10 15.49 4.42 -22.54
CA SER A 10 15.02 3.50 -21.48
C SER A 10 13.56 3.82 -21.16
N PRO A 11 12.65 2.83 -21.11
CA PRO A 11 11.26 3.09 -20.76
C PRO A 11 11.20 3.60 -19.31
N GLN A 12 10.77 4.86 -19.16
CA GLN A 12 10.41 5.42 -17.86
C GLN A 12 9.15 4.70 -17.38
N ILE A 13 9.31 3.68 -16.55
CA ILE A 13 8.20 3.06 -15.83
C ILE A 13 7.64 4.13 -14.90
N SER A 14 6.47 4.67 -15.25
CA SER A 14 5.72 5.59 -14.38
C SER A 14 5.25 4.82 -13.14
N ARG A 15 6.10 4.75 -12.11
CA ARG A 15 5.69 4.34 -10.77
C ARG A 15 4.95 5.52 -10.17
N THR A 16 3.64 5.63 -10.42
CA THR A 16 2.82 6.55 -9.66
C THR A 16 2.84 6.07 -8.21
N ALA A 17 3.47 6.85 -7.32
CA ALA A 17 3.33 6.61 -5.89
C ALA A 17 1.83 6.69 -5.57
N ALA A 18 1.29 5.64 -4.93
CA ALA A 18 -0.11 5.65 -4.51
C ALA A 18 -0.29 6.78 -3.50
N VAL A 19 -1.07 7.80 -3.87
CA VAL A 19 -1.43 8.91 -2.97
C VAL A 19 -2.59 8.45 -2.09
N PHE A 20 -2.62 8.93 -0.84
CA PHE A 20 -3.73 8.66 0.06
C PHE A 20 -5.07 9.16 -0.54
N ASP A 21 -6.09 8.30 -0.54
CA ASP A 21 -7.42 8.63 -1.05
C ASP A 21 -8.24 9.35 0.02
N TRP A 22 -8.17 10.68 0.00
CA TRP A 22 -8.94 11.53 0.89
C TRP A 22 -10.45 11.37 0.73
N ASN A 23 -10.96 11.14 -0.49
CA ASN A 23 -12.40 11.00 -0.71
C ASN A 23 -12.93 9.75 -0.01
N ARG A 24 -12.21 8.62 -0.16
CA ARG A 24 -12.54 7.38 0.53
C ARG A 24 -12.47 7.54 2.06
N PHE A 25 -11.44 8.21 2.58
CA PHE A 25 -11.33 8.48 4.01
C PHE A 25 -12.51 9.30 4.55
N HIS A 26 -12.96 10.33 3.83
CA HIS A 26 -14.11 11.12 4.28
C HIS A 26 -15.43 10.30 4.36
N THR A 27 -15.57 9.21 3.59
CA THR A 27 -16.73 8.31 3.70
C THR A 27 -16.70 7.40 4.93
N MET A 28 -15.50 7.08 5.43
CA MET A 28 -15.27 6.28 6.64
C MET A 28 -14.02 6.81 7.36
N PRO A 29 -14.14 7.87 8.19
CA PRO A 29 -13.02 8.65 8.70
C PRO A 29 -12.35 7.99 9.92
N ILE A 30 -12.10 6.69 9.82
CA ILE A 30 -11.49 5.87 10.86
C ILE A 30 -10.18 5.29 10.33
N VAL A 31 -9.10 5.52 11.05
CA VAL A 31 -7.80 4.85 10.84
C VAL A 31 -7.60 3.84 11.96
N GLY A 32 -7.60 2.55 11.62
CA GLY A 32 -7.19 1.51 12.57
C GLY A 32 -5.67 1.39 12.60
N ILE A 33 -5.09 1.31 13.79
CA ILE A 33 -3.64 1.17 13.96
C ILE A 33 -3.34 -0.24 14.46
N LEU A 34 -2.67 -1.05 13.65
CA LEU A 34 -2.26 -2.39 14.06
C LEU A 34 -0.82 -2.39 14.56
N ARG A 35 -0.64 -2.72 15.84
CA ARG A 35 0.67 -2.83 16.51
C ARG A 35 0.86 -4.23 17.05
N GLY A 36 1.98 -4.86 16.71
CA GLY A 36 2.34 -6.19 17.21
C GLY A 36 1.52 -7.34 16.62
N TYR A 37 0.83 -7.12 15.49
CA TYR A 37 0.09 -8.17 14.77
C TYR A 37 1.03 -8.88 13.79
N GLY A 38 1.05 -10.21 13.83
CA GLY A 38 1.72 -11.03 12.83
C GLY A 38 0.87 -11.26 11.57
N PHE A 39 1.47 -11.87 10.55
CA PHE A 39 0.83 -12.14 9.26
C PHE A 39 -0.47 -12.93 9.36
N ASP A 40 -0.49 -14.04 10.08
CA ASP A 40 -1.68 -14.88 10.18
C ASP A 40 -2.84 -14.18 10.88
N GLN A 41 -2.54 -13.38 11.91
CA GLN A 41 -3.54 -12.60 12.62
C GLN A 41 -4.14 -11.52 11.71
N LEU A 42 -3.29 -10.82 10.95
CA LEU A 42 -3.72 -9.77 10.02
C LEU A 42 -4.52 -10.35 8.85
N LYS A 43 -4.11 -11.51 8.33
CA LYS A 43 -4.81 -12.27 7.29
C LYS A 43 -6.21 -12.69 7.72
N ALA A 44 -6.38 -13.11 8.98
CA ALA A 44 -7.69 -13.44 9.54
C ALA A 44 -8.56 -12.20 9.82
N LEU A 45 -7.94 -11.09 10.24
CA LEU A 45 -8.63 -9.85 10.61
C LEU A 45 -9.16 -9.06 9.40
N LEU A 46 -8.36 -8.90 8.34
CA LEU A 46 -8.67 -8.00 7.23
C LEU A 46 -10.05 -8.25 6.57
N PRO A 47 -10.48 -9.49 6.31
CA PRO A 47 -11.81 -9.73 5.74
C PRO A 47 -12.94 -9.19 6.63
N GLN A 48 -12.81 -9.32 7.95
CA GLN A 48 -13.78 -8.80 8.92
C GLN A 48 -13.71 -7.28 9.02
N TYR A 49 -12.50 -6.71 8.94
CA TYR A 49 -12.27 -5.27 8.91
C TYR A 49 -13.01 -4.60 7.73
N VAL A 50 -12.91 -5.21 6.54
CA VAL A 50 -13.63 -4.77 5.34
C VAL A 50 -15.14 -4.99 5.47
N ALA A 51 -15.57 -6.15 5.99
CA ALA A 51 -17.00 -6.44 6.19
C ALA A 51 -17.67 -5.46 7.16
N ALA A 52 -16.92 -4.92 8.13
CA ALA A 52 -17.37 -3.87 9.04
C ALA A 52 -17.41 -2.46 8.39
N GLY A 53 -17.02 -2.33 7.12
CA GLY A 53 -17.01 -1.08 6.36
C GLY A 53 -15.76 -0.24 6.56
N LEU A 54 -14.73 -0.73 7.28
CA LEU A 54 -13.51 0.02 7.51
C LEU A 54 -12.61 0.00 6.28
N SER A 55 -12.02 1.16 5.96
CA SER A 55 -11.31 1.37 4.68
C SER A 55 -9.84 1.73 4.81
N THR A 56 -9.40 2.09 6.01
CA THR A 56 -8.06 2.66 6.22
C THR A 56 -7.40 1.99 7.42
N ILE A 57 -6.15 1.56 7.22
CA ILE A 57 -5.36 0.85 8.22
C ILE A 57 -3.91 1.33 8.20
N GLU A 58 -3.32 1.50 9.38
CA GLU A 58 -1.90 1.76 9.59
C GLU A 58 -1.20 0.45 10.01
N ILE A 59 -0.16 0.10 9.26
CA ILE A 59 0.77 -0.99 9.60
C ILE A 59 2.12 -0.34 9.92
N THR A 60 2.59 -0.51 11.15
CA THR A 60 3.85 0.12 11.57
C THR A 60 5.06 -0.59 10.96
N MET A 61 6.03 0.18 10.45
CA MET A 61 7.22 -0.35 9.76
C MET A 61 8.18 -1.16 10.64
N ASN A 62 8.04 -1.07 11.96
CA ASN A 62 8.79 -1.88 12.92
C ASN A 62 8.15 -3.26 13.19
N THR A 63 7.06 -3.60 12.50
CA THR A 63 6.44 -4.94 12.54
C THR A 63 7.28 -5.91 11.69
N PRO A 64 7.56 -7.14 12.17
CA PRO A 64 8.15 -8.18 11.32
C PRO A 64 7.34 -8.36 10.02
N ASP A 65 8.03 -8.48 8.90
CA ASP A 65 7.42 -8.67 7.58
C ASP A 65 6.45 -7.56 7.15
N ALA A 66 6.62 -6.32 7.66
CA ALA A 66 5.76 -5.17 7.34
C ALA A 66 5.52 -4.97 5.83
N GLU A 67 6.54 -5.18 4.99
CA GLU A 67 6.37 -5.09 3.53
C GLU A 67 5.34 -6.12 3.01
N GLN A 68 5.46 -7.38 3.47
CA GLN A 68 4.54 -8.45 3.07
C GLN A 68 3.12 -8.16 3.55
N LEU A 69 2.98 -7.65 4.77
CA LEU A 69 1.69 -7.23 5.33
C LEU A 69 1.05 -6.10 4.51
N ILE A 70 1.82 -5.06 4.17
CA ILE A 70 1.35 -3.94 3.36
C ILE A 70 0.89 -4.43 1.99
N ARG A 71 1.68 -5.29 1.34
CA ARG A 71 1.29 -5.89 0.04
C ARG A 71 0.00 -6.67 0.16
N TRP A 72 -0.14 -7.51 1.18
CA TRP A 72 -1.35 -8.30 1.42
C TRP A 72 -2.59 -7.43 1.69
N ALA A 73 -2.43 -6.36 2.47
CA ALA A 73 -3.52 -5.41 2.78
C ALA A 73 -3.91 -4.50 1.60
N SER A 74 -3.07 -4.43 0.56
CA SER A 74 -3.30 -3.60 -0.63
C SER A 74 -3.83 -4.39 -1.84
N MET A 75 -4.02 -5.71 -1.70
CA MET A 75 -4.66 -6.58 -2.71
C MET A 75 -6.18 -6.46 -2.61
#